data_AF-A0A1F9BUA3-F1
#
_entry.id   AF-A0A1F9BUA3-F1
#
_cell.length_a   1.000
_cell.length_b   1.000
_cell.length_c   1.000
_cell.angle_alpha   90.00
_cell.angle_beta   90.00
_cell.angle_gamma   90.00
#
_symmetry.space_group_name_H-M   'P 1'
#
loop_
_entity.id
_entity.type
_entity.pdbx_description
1 polymer ?
#
loop_
_entity_poly.entity_id
_entity_poly.type
_entity_poly.pdbx_seq_one_letter_code
_entity_poly.pdbx_strand_id
1 'polypeptide(L)'
;MTESKAEIVVNTILDSSTRKEMTLYAYVIMPNHMHILIKPIICGISKAMQLIKGRSSRQVNEGNFWQKGFFDFGILTEKKFREKFNYIHFNPVKWGLVEKAEDCKYSSALAYKVEYEEVFYI
;
A
#
# COMPACT_ATOMS: atom_id res chain seq x y z
N MET A 1 4.94 11.30 8.22
CA MET A 1 5.09 11.25 6.76
C MET A 1 4.58 12.57 6.21
N THR A 2 5.41 13.35 5.51
CA THR A 2 4.92 14.56 4.81
C THR A 2 4.31 14.16 3.47
N GLU A 3 3.53 15.05 2.85
CA GLU A 3 2.94 14.82 1.53
C GLU A 3 3.99 14.46 0.46
N SER A 4 5.09 15.20 0.42
CA SER A 4 6.20 14.94 -0.53
C SER A 4 6.82 13.55 -0.35
N LYS A 5 6.96 13.09 0.89
CA LYS A 5 7.51 11.76 1.19
C LYS A 5 6.50 10.67 0.84
N ALA A 6 5.21 10.89 1.11
CA ALA A 6 4.15 9.96 0.72
C ALA A 6 4.13 9.75 -0.80
N GLU A 7 4.24 10.84 -1.57
CA GLU A 7 4.30 10.80 -3.04
C GLU A 7 5.50 9.97 -3.56
N ILE A 8 6.70 10.19 -3.00
CA ILE A 8 7.89 9.39 -3.34
C ILE A 8 7.64 7.90 -3.10
N VAL A 9 7.03 7.54 -1.97
CA VAL A 9 6.73 6.15 -1.63
C VAL A 9 5.72 5.54 -2.60
N VAL A 10 4.64 6.26 -2.91
CA VAL A 10 3.63 5.83 -3.88
C VAL A 10 4.27 5.61 -5.26
N ASN A 11 5.03 6.58 -5.76
CA ASN A 11 5.71 6.46 -7.05
C ASN A 11 6.67 5.27 -7.09
N THR A 12 7.37 5.01 -5.99
CA THR A 12 8.26 3.84 -5.86
C THR A 12 7.48 2.52 -5.94
N ILE A 13 6.32 2.43 -5.27
CA ILE A 13 5.47 1.24 -5.30
C ILE A 13 4.94 0.99 -6.72
N LEU A 14 4.46 2.04 -7.40
CA LEU A 14 3.91 1.95 -8.75
C LEU A 14 5.00 1.60 -9.79
N ASP A 15 6.20 2.18 -9.68
CA ASP A 15 7.36 1.84 -10.52
C ASP A 15 7.73 0.36 -10.37
N SER A 16 7.81 -0.15 -9.14
CA SER A 16 8.09 -1.57 -8.90
C SER A 16 7.00 -2.51 -9.46
N SER A 17 5.73 -2.09 -9.42
CA SER A 17 4.65 -2.83 -10.08
C SER A 17 4.81 -2.81 -11.61
N THR A 18 5.13 -1.66 -12.18
CA THR A 18 5.32 -1.47 -13.64
C THR A 18 6.50 -2.28 -14.17
N ARG A 19 7.57 -2.38 -13.38
CA ARG A 19 8.74 -3.23 -13.67
C ARG A 19 8.50 -4.73 -13.51
N LYS A 20 7.27 -5.15 -13.16
CA LYS A 20 6.88 -6.55 -12.92
C LYS A 20 7.72 -7.22 -11.82
N GLU A 21 8.18 -6.46 -10.84
CA GLU A 21 8.89 -7.00 -9.67
C GLU A 21 7.89 -7.60 -8.66
N MET A 22 6.67 -7.09 -8.68
CA MET A 22 5.52 -7.52 -7.90
C MET A 22 4.23 -7.14 -8.62
N THR A 23 3.15 -7.84 -8.30
CA THR A 23 1.78 -7.37 -8.58
C THR A 23 1.28 -6.58 -7.38
N LEU A 24 0.78 -5.37 -7.61
CA LEU A 24 0.15 -4.53 -6.60
C LEU A 24 -1.37 -4.70 -6.65
N TYR A 25 -1.99 -4.97 -5.51
CA TYR A 25 -3.45 -5.05 -5.39
C TYR A 25 -4.05 -3.89 -4.61
N ALA A 26 -3.41 -3.47 -3.51
CA ALA A 26 -3.89 -2.33 -2.73
C ALA A 26 -2.76 -1.67 -1.96
N TYR A 27 -2.89 -0.38 -1.68
CA TYR A 27 -2.02 0.35 -0.77
C TYR A 27 -2.73 1.51 -0.09
N VAL A 28 -2.16 1.93 1.04
CA VAL A 28 -2.45 3.19 1.71
C VAL A 28 -1.21 3.70 2.44
N ILE A 29 -0.92 4.99 2.31
CA ILE A 29 0.11 5.67 3.10
C ILE A 29 -0.58 6.41 4.24
N MET A 30 -0.29 5.99 5.46
CA MET A 30 -0.76 6.63 6.69
C MET A 30 0.31 7.62 7.20
N PRO A 31 -0.03 8.55 8.11
CA PRO A 31 0.93 9.52 8.64
C PRO A 31 2.20 8.91 9.25
N ASN A 32 2.12 7.71 9.83
CA ASN A 32 3.25 7.05 10.52
C ASN A 32 3.65 5.69 9.94
N HIS A 33 2.87 5.10 9.02
CA HIS A 33 3.16 3.79 8.43
C HIS A 33 2.49 3.64 7.06
N MET A 34 2.64 2.49 6.42
CA MET A 34 1.89 2.14 5.22
C MET A 34 1.35 0.72 5.33
N HIS A 35 0.26 0.44 4.64
CA HIS A 35 -0.17 -0.92 4.35
C HIS A 35 -0.13 -1.16 2.85
N ILE A 36 0.40 -2.31 2.43
CA ILE A 36 0.45 -2.73 1.04
C ILE A 36 -0.03 -4.17 0.94
N LEU A 37 -0.76 -4.48 -0.13
CA LEU A 37 -1.15 -5.82 -0.51
C LEU A 37 -0.56 -6.12 -1.88
N ILE A 38 0.37 -7.06 -1.91
CA ILE A 38 1.15 -7.39 -3.11
C ILE A 38 1.29 -8.90 -3.26
N LYS A 39 1.52 -9.33 -4.50
CA LYS A 39 2.07 -10.65 -4.82
C LYS A 39 3.49 -10.46 -5.34
N PRO A 40 4.52 -10.84 -4.58
CA PRO A 40 5.89 -10.79 -5.06
C PRO A 40 6.08 -11.68 -6.28
N ILE A 41 6.73 -11.18 -7.33
CA ILE A 41 7.10 -11.96 -8.51
C ILE A 41 8.55 -12.42 -8.39
N ILE A 42 9.43 -11.54 -7.90
CA ILE A 42 10.85 -11.79 -7.77
C ILE A 42 11.21 -12.06 -6.30
N CYS A 43 11.67 -13.26 -5.98
CA CYS A 43 12.34 -13.63 -4.72
C CYS A 43 11.58 -13.36 -3.40
N GLY A 44 10.25 -13.27 -3.44
CA GLY A 44 9.40 -13.22 -2.24
C GLY A 44 9.29 -11.84 -1.58
N ILE A 45 8.60 -11.81 -0.43
CA ILE A 45 8.18 -10.56 0.23
C ILE A 45 9.36 -9.70 0.71
N SER A 46 10.41 -10.32 1.24
CA SER A 46 11.59 -9.60 1.74
C SER A 46 12.29 -8.81 0.65
N LYS A 47 12.36 -9.34 -0.59
CA LYS A 47 12.98 -8.62 -1.70
C LYS A 47 12.11 -7.46 -2.17
N ALA A 48 10.80 -7.67 -2.30
CA ALA A 48 9.86 -6.60 -2.63
C ALA A 48 9.95 -5.44 -1.62
N MET A 49 9.96 -5.77 -0.31
CA MET A 49 10.11 -4.76 0.74
C MET A 49 11.47 -4.06 0.72
N GLN A 50 12.56 -4.78 0.41
CA GLN A 50 13.88 -4.17 0.23
C GLN A 50 13.88 -3.16 -0.92
N LEU A 51 13.23 -3.48 -2.05
CA LEU A 51 13.15 -2.58 -3.20
C LEU A 51 12.35 -1.32 -2.87
N ILE A 52 11.15 -1.47 -2.30
CA ILE A 52 10.29 -0.34 -1.93
C ILE A 52 11.02 0.55 -0.92
N LYS A 53 11.51 -0.02 0.18
CA LYS A 53 12.12 0.75 1.27
C LYS A 53 13.45 1.37 0.85
N GLY A 54 14.27 0.63 0.10
CA GLY A 54 15.59 1.10 -0.35
C GLY A 54 15.49 2.23 -1.37
N ARG A 55 14.66 2.07 -2.40
CA ARG A 55 14.47 3.10 -3.44
C ARG A 55 13.84 4.37 -2.90
N SER A 56 12.82 4.24 -2.06
CA SER A 56 12.18 5.41 -1.43
C SER A 56 13.13 6.13 -0.47
N SER A 57 13.90 5.41 0.36
CA SER A 57 14.88 6.05 1.26
C SER A 57 15.93 6.84 0.50
N ARG A 58 16.41 6.31 -0.63
CA ARG A 58 17.39 7.00 -1.47
C ARG A 58 16.84 8.31 -2.07
N GLN A 59 15.57 8.33 -2.43
CA GLN A 59 14.91 9.52 -2.99
C GLN A 59 14.55 10.54 -1.91
N VAL A 60 14.09 10.09 -0.74
CA VAL A 60 13.82 10.97 0.41
C VAL A 60 15.13 11.59 0.94
N ASN A 61 16.25 10.88 0.82
CA ASN A 61 17.58 11.32 1.25
C ASN A 61 17.65 11.70 2.74
N GLU A 62 16.87 10.99 3.57
CA GLU A 62 16.91 11.10 5.03
C GLU A 62 17.39 9.79 5.63
N GLY A 63 18.38 9.87 6.52
CA GLY A 63 18.85 8.72 7.28
C GLY A 63 17.73 8.11 8.12
N ASN A 64 17.62 6.78 8.13
CA ASN A 64 16.62 6.02 8.91
C ASN A 64 15.15 6.36 8.61
N PHE A 65 14.82 6.71 7.36
CA PHE A 65 13.43 6.98 6.95
C PHE A 65 12.44 5.86 7.32
N TRP A 66 12.86 4.60 7.17
CA TRP A 66 12.04 3.46 7.56
C TRP A 66 12.57 2.78 8.83
N GLN A 67 11.64 2.33 9.68
CA GLN A 67 11.94 1.35 10.73
C GLN A 67 12.59 0.08 10.16
N LYS A 68 13.47 -0.57 10.92
CA LYS A 68 14.06 -1.86 10.53
C LYS A 68 12.97 -2.96 10.51
N GLY A 69 13.08 -3.90 9.58
CA GLY A 69 12.10 -4.97 9.40
C GLY A 69 10.76 -4.51 8.80
N PHE A 70 9.80 -5.41 8.78
CA PHE A 70 8.40 -5.17 8.41
C PHE A 70 7.54 -6.29 9.00
N PHE A 71 6.23 -6.06 9.09
CA PHE A 71 5.26 -7.09 9.41
C PHE A 71 4.63 -7.60 8.10
N ASP A 72 4.52 -8.92 7.95
CA ASP A 72 3.82 -9.55 6.83
C ASP A 72 2.78 -10.56 7.30
N PHE A 73 1.84 -10.85 6.41
CA PHE A 73 0.78 -11.82 6.64
C PHE A 73 0.45 -12.51 5.32
N GLY A 74 0.62 -13.83 5.27
CA GLY A 74 0.30 -14.64 4.09
C GLY A 74 -1.21 -14.74 3.85
N ILE A 75 -1.66 -14.41 2.64
CA ILE A 75 -3.06 -14.52 2.24
C ILE A 75 -3.24 -15.77 1.38
N LEU A 76 -3.99 -16.74 1.91
CA LEU A 76 -4.20 -18.05 1.28
C LEU A 76 -5.62 -18.27 0.78
N THR A 77 -6.55 -17.37 1.11
CA THR A 77 -7.96 -17.49 0.72
C THR A 77 -8.50 -16.17 0.18
N GLU A 78 -9.48 -16.26 -0.71
CA GLU A 78 -10.16 -15.09 -1.26
C GLU A 78 -10.87 -14.28 -0.17
N LYS A 79 -11.50 -14.94 0.80
CA LYS A 79 -12.12 -14.27 1.95
C LYS A 79 -11.10 -13.39 2.68
N LYS A 80 -9.91 -13.92 2.99
CA LYS A 80 -8.85 -13.16 3.64
C LYS A 80 -8.29 -12.06 2.75
N PHE A 81 -8.24 -12.29 1.44
CA PHE A 81 -7.86 -11.26 0.48
C PHE A 81 -8.82 -10.07 0.55
N ARG A 82 -10.13 -10.30 0.43
CA ARG A 82 -11.17 -9.25 0.50
C ARG A 82 -11.14 -8.53 1.85
N GLU A 83 -11.03 -9.26 2.96
CA GLU A 83 -10.91 -8.66 4.30
C GLU A 83 -9.72 -7.69 4.39
N LYS A 84 -8.54 -8.09 3.92
CA LYS A 84 -7.33 -7.24 3.98
C LYS A 84 -7.35 -6.10 2.96
N PHE A 85 -7.88 -6.35 1.77
CA PHE A 85 -8.09 -5.34 0.74
C PHE A 85 -8.99 -4.21 1.25
N ASN A 86 -10.14 -4.55 1.84
CA ASN A 86 -11.04 -3.58 2.44
C ASN A 86 -10.39 -2.88 3.64
N TYR A 87 -9.74 -3.63 4.53
CA TYR A 87 -9.04 -3.05 5.68
C TYR A 87 -8.02 -1.97 5.27
N ILE A 88 -7.25 -2.21 4.20
CA ILE A 88 -6.26 -1.24 3.68
C ILE A 88 -6.95 0.04 3.24
N HIS A 89 -8.00 -0.06 2.42
CA HIS A 89 -8.68 1.10 1.85
C HIS A 89 -9.50 1.88 2.89
N PHE A 90 -10.11 1.19 3.86
CA PHE A 90 -10.89 1.83 4.93
C PHE A 90 -10.05 2.31 6.13
N ASN A 91 -8.74 2.07 6.13
CA ASN A 91 -7.88 2.49 7.24
C ASN A 91 -7.90 4.00 7.51
N PRO A 92 -7.81 4.87 6.49
CA PRO A 92 -7.90 6.32 6.66
C PRO A 92 -9.22 6.77 7.28
N VAL A 93 -10.34 6.15 6.87
CA VAL A 93 -11.68 6.43 7.42
C VAL A 93 -11.74 6.01 8.89
N LYS A 94 -11.25 4.81 9.21
CA LYS A 94 -11.18 4.32 10.59
C LYS A 94 -10.34 5.22 11.51
N TRP A 95 -9.32 5.88 10.96
CA TRP A 95 -8.48 6.84 11.68
C TRP A 95 -9.04 8.27 11.69
N GLY A 96 -10.18 8.52 11.04
CA GLY A 96 -10.79 9.84 10.95
C GLY A 96 -9.99 10.83 10.09
N LEU A 97 -9.14 10.35 9.17
CA LEU A 97 -8.35 11.20 8.28
C LEU A 97 -9.16 11.73 7.09
N VAL A 98 -10.17 10.95 6.67
CA VAL A 98 -11.08 11.25 5.56
C VAL A 98 -12.45 10.64 5.86
N GLU A 99 -13.52 11.17 5.27
CA GLU A 99 -14.86 10.62 5.43
C GLU A 99 -15.10 9.38 4.57
N LYS A 100 -14.53 9.34 3.36
CA LYS A 100 -14.64 8.21 2.42
C LYS A 100 -13.27 7.69 2.03
N ALA A 101 -13.19 6.39 1.73
CA ALA A 101 -11.92 5.73 1.41
C ALA A 101 -11.25 6.34 0.16
N GLU A 102 -12.04 6.68 -0.86
CA GLU A 102 -11.57 7.27 -2.11
C GLU A 102 -11.01 8.70 -1.98
N ASP A 103 -11.35 9.41 -0.90
CA ASP A 103 -10.84 10.77 -0.66
C ASP A 103 -9.38 10.74 -0.17
N CYS A 104 -8.85 9.57 0.19
CA CYS A 104 -7.46 9.42 0.57
C CYS A 104 -6.54 9.50 -0.67
N LYS A 105 -5.94 10.68 -0.88
CA LYS A 105 -4.98 10.98 -1.96
C LYS A 105 -3.86 9.94 -2.12
N TYR A 106 -3.36 9.38 -1.01
CA TYR A 106 -2.25 8.42 -1.01
C TYR A 106 -2.72 6.98 -0.78
N SER A 107 -3.81 6.60 -1.45
CA SER A 107 -4.36 5.25 -1.44
C SER A 107 -4.80 4.83 -2.84
N SER A 108 -4.82 3.51 -3.08
CA SER A 108 -5.43 2.94 -4.29
C SER A 108 -6.96 2.93 -4.27
N ALA A 109 -7.62 3.33 -3.18
CA ALA A 109 -9.08 3.21 -3.02
C ALA A 109 -9.88 3.83 -4.17
N LEU A 110 -9.45 5.00 -4.68
CA LEU A 110 -10.11 5.68 -5.79
C LEU A 110 -10.16 4.84 -7.07
N ALA A 111 -9.10 4.07 -7.35
CA ALA A 111 -9.05 3.20 -8.54
C ALA A 111 -10.08 2.07 -8.47
N TYR A 112 -10.51 1.69 -7.27
CA TYR A 112 -11.46 0.61 -7.02
C TYR A 112 -12.87 1.10 -6.70
N LYS A 113 -13.12 2.41 -6.69
CA LYS A 113 -14.45 2.98 -6.43
C LYS A 113 -15.54 2.37 -7.32
N VAL A 114 -15.19 2.10 -8.58
CA VAL A 114 -16.09 1.46 -9.56
C VAL A 114 -16.43 0.02 -9.15
N GLU A 115 -15.48 -0.75 -8.60
CA GLU A 115 -15.74 -2.11 -8.10
C GLU A 115 -16.47 -2.10 -6.76
N TYR A 116 -16.23 -1.12 -5.90
CA TYR A 116 -16.85 -1.04 -4.58
C TYR A 116 -18.37 -0.86 -4.62
N GLU A 117 -18.92 -0.12 -5.58
CA GLU A 117 -20.37 0.04 -5.73
C GLU A 117 -21.09 -1.30 -5.96
N GLU A 118 -20.42 -2.31 -6.54
CA GLU A 118 -20.97 -3.66 -6.72
C GLU A 118 -20.73 -4.59 -5.50
N VAL A 119 -19.76 -4.27 -4.65
CA VAL A 119 -19.28 -5.18 -3.57
C VAL A 119 -19.99 -4.95 -2.22
N PHE A 120 -20.87 -3.95 -2.11
CA PHE A 120 -21.64 -3.66 -0.89
C PHE A 120 -22.94 -4.46 -0.71
N TYR A 121 -23.24 -5.44 -1.57
CA TYR A 121 -24.39 -6.33 -1.42
C TYR A 121 -23.99 -7.79 -1.24
N ILE A 122 -23.46 -8.14 -0.06
CA ILE A 122 -23.54 -9.51 0.49
C ILE A 122 -23.48 -9.52 2.01
#